data_AF-A0AA39PF53-F1
#
_entry.id   AF-A0AA39PF53-F1
#
_cell.length_a   1.000
_cell.length_b   1.000
_cell.length_c   1.000
_cell.angle_alpha   90.00
_cell.angle_beta   90.00
_cell.angle_gamma   90.00
#
_symmetry.space_group_name_H-M   'P 1'
#
loop_
_entity.id
_entity.type
_entity.pdbx_description
1 polymer ?
#
loop_
_entity_poly.entity_id
_entity_poly.type
_entity_poly.pdbx_seq_one_letter_code
_entity_poly.pdbx_strand_id
1 'polypeptide(L)'
;MVVLTTLTLKFTATAIHALAQISSLARLVYRSQRTRLYSDDACACLAMSFSLAWLACIWTPNLVDITTTEYVSYTQSIKALTYGMDSALVLAVIWLSRISLFLASTRILPVGFLHRSLPFSGLLLFIAMDTSSEIGPSHKCDSTGRASIVTEITFKFLSDIVIFAVPIIGFLSCSRNRHQAPDRVSLTLTSCAAATITATSIVHAIFLILGLEHLSDLTTAIESGVSLMAVNIAATVGVGL
;
A
#
# COMPACT_ATOMS: atom_id res chain seq x y z
N MET A 1 1.75 -31.06 0.30
CA MET A 1 2.55 -29.82 0.15
C MET A 1 1.69 -28.57 0.09
N VAL A 2 0.63 -28.52 -0.73
CA VAL A 2 -0.24 -27.34 -0.93
C VAL A 2 -0.95 -26.81 0.36
N VAL A 3 -1.32 -27.70 1.28
CA VAL A 3 -1.94 -27.30 2.56
C VAL A 3 -0.95 -26.57 3.47
N LEU A 4 0.32 -27.01 3.47
CA LEU A 4 1.36 -26.41 4.29
C LEU A 4 1.68 -24.98 3.81
N THR A 5 1.69 -24.76 2.49
CA THR A 5 1.99 -23.43 1.91
C THR A 5 0.89 -22.40 2.19
N THR A 6 -0.39 -22.80 2.13
CA THR A 6 -1.53 -21.89 2.38
C THR A 6 -1.62 -21.49 3.85
N LEU A 7 -1.37 -22.43 4.76
CA LEU A 7 -1.34 -22.16 6.19
C LEU A 7 -0.17 -21.25 6.56
N THR A 8 1.02 -21.48 5.99
CA THR A 8 2.16 -20.57 6.15
C THR A 8 1.82 -19.16 5.67
N LEU A 9 1.21 -19.01 4.49
CA LEU A 9 0.75 -17.71 3.98
C LEU A 9 -0.19 -17.00 4.97
N LYS A 10 -1.24 -17.69 5.43
CA LYS A 10 -2.23 -17.13 6.38
C LYS A 10 -1.55 -16.64 7.67
N PHE A 11 -0.66 -17.45 8.25
CA PHE A 11 0.05 -17.08 9.49
C PHE A 11 1.03 -15.92 9.27
N THR A 12 1.82 -15.95 8.20
CA THR A 12 2.78 -14.88 7.88
C THR A 12 2.06 -13.56 7.61
N ALA A 13 1.02 -13.57 6.79
CA ALA A 13 0.19 -12.41 6.51
C ALA A 13 -0.43 -11.84 7.80
N THR A 14 -1.01 -12.70 8.64
CA THR A 14 -1.60 -12.29 9.92
C THR A 14 -0.57 -11.66 10.85
N ALA A 15 0.62 -12.23 10.97
CA ALA A 15 1.67 -11.70 11.84
C ALA A 15 2.15 -10.31 11.37
N ILE A 16 2.43 -10.14 10.08
CA ILE A 16 2.88 -8.87 9.52
C ILE A 16 1.79 -7.81 9.67
N HIS A 17 0.56 -8.14 9.28
CA HIS A 17 -0.55 -7.19 9.38
C HIS A 17 -0.88 -6.87 10.85
N ALA A 18 -0.80 -7.81 11.79
CA ALA A 18 -0.97 -7.51 13.21
C ALA A 18 0.04 -6.48 13.73
N LEU A 19 1.31 -6.60 13.34
CA LEU A 19 2.34 -5.60 13.66
C LEU A 19 2.04 -4.24 13.01
N ALA A 20 1.59 -4.25 11.76
CA ALA A 20 1.16 -3.05 11.05
C ALA A 20 -0.03 -2.35 11.73
N GLN A 21 -1.00 -3.13 12.23
CA GLN A 21 -2.18 -2.64 12.95
C GLN A 21 -1.79 -2.03 14.30
N ILE A 22 -0.96 -2.72 15.09
CA ILE A 22 -0.48 -2.22 16.38
C ILE A 22 0.29 -0.90 16.19
N SER A 23 1.20 -0.82 15.20
CA SER A 23 1.94 0.41 14.92
C SER A 23 1.06 1.56 14.44
N SER A 24 0.04 1.27 13.62
CA SER A 24 -0.92 2.27 13.12
C SER A 24 -1.81 2.81 14.25
N LEU A 25 -2.29 1.91 15.11
CA LEU A 25 -3.09 2.28 16.26
C LEU A 25 -2.28 3.12 17.26
N ALA A 26 -1.04 2.72 17.55
CA ALA A 26 -0.15 3.49 18.42
C ALA A 26 0.09 4.91 17.90
N ARG A 27 0.32 5.06 16.58
CA ARG A 27 0.43 6.37 15.92
C ARG A 27 -0.86 7.18 16.08
N LEU A 28 -2.02 6.60 15.79
CA LEU A 28 -3.32 7.30 15.85
C LEU A 28 -3.64 7.77 17.27
N VAL A 29 -3.45 6.90 18.27
CA VAL A 29 -3.64 7.24 19.69
C VAL A 29 -2.71 8.39 20.10
N TYR A 30 -1.42 8.28 19.77
CA TYR A 30 -0.44 9.32 20.09
C TYR A 30 -0.81 10.69 19.48
N ARG A 31 -1.22 10.72 18.20
CA ARG A 31 -1.63 11.97 17.52
C ARG A 31 -2.97 12.50 18.01
N SER A 32 -3.91 11.60 18.31
CA SER A 32 -5.22 11.96 18.88
C SER A 32 -5.08 12.65 20.23
N GLN A 33 -4.19 12.14 21.11
CA GLN A 33 -3.89 12.76 22.39
C GLN A 33 -3.31 14.18 22.24
N ARG A 34 -2.60 14.44 21.15
CA ARG A 34 -2.05 15.77 20.83
C ARG A 34 -2.97 16.63 19.97
N THR A 35 -4.21 16.20 19.70
CA THR A 35 -5.21 16.94 18.88
C THR A 35 -4.71 17.31 17.48
N ARG A 36 -3.80 16.51 16.93
CA ARG A 36 -3.10 16.77 15.67
C ARG A 36 -3.39 15.66 14.66
N LEU A 37 -4.67 15.46 14.36
CA LEU A 37 -5.13 14.55 13.31
C LEU A 37 -5.09 15.27 11.97
N TYR A 38 -4.48 14.62 10.98
CA TYR A 38 -4.32 15.15 9.63
C TYR A 38 -4.96 14.22 8.59
N SER A 39 -5.05 14.66 7.34
CA SER A 39 -5.61 13.85 6.24
C SER A 39 -4.83 12.55 6.00
N ASP A 40 -3.52 12.52 6.25
CA ASP A 40 -2.72 11.29 6.18
C ASP A 40 -3.14 10.26 7.24
N ASP A 41 -3.65 10.70 8.40
CA ASP A 41 -4.18 9.81 9.44
C ASP A 41 -5.53 9.19 9.03
N ALA A 42 -6.36 9.93 8.29
CA ALA A 42 -7.60 9.40 7.72
C ALA A 42 -7.30 8.29 6.68
N CYS A 43 -6.34 8.51 5.78
CA CYS A 43 -5.89 7.49 4.83
C CYS A 43 -5.29 6.27 5.54
N ALA A 44 -4.48 6.47 6.59
CA ALA A 44 -3.92 5.36 7.36
C ALA A 44 -5.01 4.56 8.10
N CYS A 45 -6.02 5.24 8.65
CA CYS A 45 -7.17 4.58 9.29
C CYS A 45 -7.98 3.75 8.29
N LEU A 46 -8.24 4.28 7.09
CA LEU A 46 -8.92 3.53 6.03
C LEU A 46 -8.09 2.32 5.56
N ALA A 47 -6.77 2.49 5.37
CA ALA A 47 -5.87 1.38 5.03
C ALA A 47 -5.90 0.30 6.12
N MET A 48 -5.92 0.71 7.39
CA MET A 48 -6.05 -0.18 8.54
C MET A 48 -7.37 -0.96 8.51
N SER A 49 -8.50 -0.30 8.20
CA SER A 49 -9.81 -0.96 8.06
C SER A 49 -9.83 -1.96 6.90
N PHE A 50 -9.32 -1.61 5.72
CA PHE A 50 -9.24 -2.54 4.60
C PHE A 50 -8.31 -3.72 4.87
N SER A 51 -7.21 -3.49 5.59
CA SER A 51 -6.28 -4.54 6.04
C SER A 51 -6.96 -5.53 7.00
N LEU A 52 -7.83 -5.07 7.90
CA LEU A 52 -8.65 -5.95 8.76
C LEU A 52 -9.70 -6.71 7.96
N ALA A 53 -10.40 -6.04 7.03
CA ALA A 53 -11.37 -6.69 6.16
C ALA A 53 -10.72 -7.78 5.30
N TRP A 54 -9.52 -7.52 4.78
CA TRP A 54 -8.73 -8.49 4.03
C TRP A 54 -8.32 -9.70 4.89
N LEU A 55 -7.82 -9.46 6.11
CA LEU A 55 -7.52 -10.54 7.06
C LEU A 55 -8.76 -11.37 7.42
N ALA A 56 -9.94 -10.76 7.51
CA ALA A 56 -11.18 -11.51 7.71
C ALA A 56 -11.50 -12.40 6.48
N CYS A 57 -11.26 -11.88 5.26
CA CYS A 57 -11.46 -12.63 4.02
C CYS A 57 -10.52 -13.84 3.92
N ILE A 58 -9.22 -13.68 4.20
CA ILE A 58 -8.23 -14.76 4.06
C ILE A 58 -8.47 -15.92 5.05
N TRP A 59 -9.02 -15.62 6.23
CA TRP A 59 -9.36 -16.64 7.23
C TRP A 59 -10.73 -17.29 7.02
N THR A 60 -11.56 -16.75 6.14
CA THR A 60 -12.86 -17.34 5.86
C THR A 60 -12.67 -18.60 5.01
N PRO A 61 -12.97 -19.81 5.53
CA PRO A 61 -12.62 -21.10 4.90
C PRO A 61 -13.29 -21.34 3.54
N ASN A 62 -14.25 -20.50 3.17
CA ASN A 62 -15.03 -20.62 1.93
C ASN A 62 -14.51 -19.75 0.77
N LEU A 63 -13.63 -18.76 1.02
CA LEU A 63 -13.23 -17.78 -0.01
C LEU A 63 -11.92 -18.15 -0.71
N VAL A 64 -10.96 -18.79 -0.03
CA VAL A 64 -9.58 -18.95 -0.55
C VAL A 64 -9.17 -20.42 -0.75
N ASP A 65 -9.79 -21.38 -0.06
CA ASP A 65 -9.44 -22.80 -0.15
C ASP A 65 -10.08 -23.46 -1.40
N ILE A 66 -9.72 -22.98 -2.59
CA ILE A 66 -10.10 -23.56 -3.90
C ILE A 66 -9.37 -24.91 -4.14
N THR A 67 -8.33 -25.21 -3.38
CA THR A 67 -7.44 -26.35 -3.62
C THR A 67 -7.82 -27.64 -2.88
N THR A 68 -8.75 -27.60 -1.92
CA THR A 68 -9.24 -28.81 -1.25
C THR A 68 -10.50 -29.31 -1.94
N THR A 69 -10.41 -30.55 -2.43
CA THR A 69 -11.36 -31.35 -3.20
C THR A 69 -12.76 -31.56 -2.59
N GLU A 70 -13.17 -30.81 -1.56
CA GLU A 70 -14.55 -30.84 -1.06
C GLU A 70 -15.41 -29.82 -1.82
N TYR A 71 -16.10 -30.37 -2.82
CA TYR A 71 -17.05 -29.73 -3.72
C TYR A 71 -18.15 -28.95 -2.98
N VAL A 72 -17.91 -27.68 -2.63
CA VAL A 72 -18.97 -26.69 -2.74
C VAL A 72 -18.84 -26.09 -4.13
N SER A 73 -19.77 -26.46 -5.01
CA SER A 73 -19.88 -25.99 -6.39
C SER A 73 -20.26 -24.49 -6.42
N TYR A 74 -19.33 -23.65 -5.98
CA TYR A 74 -19.43 -22.21 -6.18
C TYR A 74 -19.50 -21.93 -7.67
N THR A 75 -20.50 -21.13 -8.06
CA THR A 75 -20.60 -20.61 -9.43
C THR A 75 -19.32 -19.83 -9.76
N GLN A 76 -18.87 -19.92 -11.01
CA GLN A 76 -17.66 -19.22 -11.49
C GLN A 76 -17.68 -17.72 -11.15
N SER A 77 -18.87 -17.12 -11.13
CA SER A 77 -19.10 -15.74 -10.71
C SER A 77 -18.70 -15.45 -9.27
N ILE A 78 -18.96 -16.36 -8.33
CA ILE A 78 -18.61 -16.16 -6.90
C ILE A 78 -17.09 -16.22 -6.73
N LYS A 79 -16.41 -17.15 -7.43
CA LYS A 79 -14.94 -17.24 -7.39
C LYS A 79 -14.29 -15.96 -7.95
N ALA A 80 -14.81 -15.46 -9.06
CA ALA A 80 -14.33 -14.22 -9.67
C ALA A 80 -14.57 -13.02 -8.74
N LEU A 81 -15.73 -12.94 -8.09
CA LEU A 81 -16.05 -11.87 -7.14
C LEU A 81 -15.13 -11.90 -5.92
N THR A 82 -14.93 -13.07 -5.33
CA THR A 82 -14.05 -13.26 -4.17
C THR A 82 -12.61 -12.87 -4.49
N TYR A 83 -12.09 -13.33 -5.62
CA TYR A 83 -10.74 -12.96 -6.06
C TYR A 83 -10.61 -11.45 -6.33
N GLY A 84 -11.63 -10.86 -6.97
CA GLY A 84 -11.68 -9.42 -7.21
C GLY A 84 -11.69 -8.61 -5.91
N MET A 85 -12.50 -9.04 -4.93
CA MET A 85 -12.56 -8.39 -3.63
C MET A 85 -11.24 -8.51 -2.85
N ASP A 86 -10.62 -9.69 -2.85
CA ASP A 86 -9.31 -9.91 -2.21
C ASP A 86 -8.24 -8.96 -2.80
N SER A 87 -8.12 -8.95 -4.13
CA SER A 87 -7.20 -8.08 -4.85
C SER A 87 -7.48 -6.60 -4.58
N ALA A 88 -8.75 -6.18 -4.65
CA ALA A 88 -9.14 -4.79 -4.39
C ALA A 88 -8.83 -4.33 -2.96
N LEU A 89 -9.04 -5.19 -1.96
CA LEU A 89 -8.73 -4.87 -0.57
C LEU A 89 -7.22 -4.68 -0.35
N VAL A 90 -6.39 -5.59 -0.86
CA VAL A 90 -4.92 -5.48 -0.75
C VAL A 90 -4.41 -4.25 -1.49
N LEU A 91 -4.92 -4.03 -2.70
CA LEU A 91 -4.56 -2.89 -3.52
C LEU A 91 -4.95 -1.57 -2.84
N ALA A 92 -6.14 -1.50 -2.24
CA ALA A 92 -6.58 -0.36 -1.45
C ALA A 92 -5.65 -0.10 -0.25
N VAL A 93 -5.19 -1.13 0.46
CA VAL A 93 -4.21 -0.98 1.56
C VAL A 93 -2.90 -0.38 1.05
N ILE A 94 -2.36 -0.88 -0.06
CA ILE A 94 -1.12 -0.39 -0.66
C ILE A 94 -1.28 1.06 -1.10
N TRP A 95 -2.35 1.38 -1.83
CA TRP A 95 -2.58 2.74 -2.33
C TRP A 95 -2.84 3.75 -1.24
N LEU A 96 -3.69 3.43 -0.26
CA LEU A 96 -3.96 4.35 0.85
C LEU A 96 -2.73 4.59 1.71
N SER A 97 -1.86 3.57 1.85
CA SER A 97 -0.55 3.71 2.48
C SER A 97 0.34 4.68 1.69
N ARG A 98 0.43 4.52 0.37
CA ARG A 98 1.19 5.40 -0.54
C ARG A 98 0.67 6.84 -0.51
N ILE A 99 -0.65 7.03 -0.54
CA ILE A 99 -1.30 8.34 -0.43
C ILE A 99 -1.00 8.97 0.94
N SER A 100 -1.11 8.21 2.04
CA SER A 100 -0.80 8.68 3.38
C SER A 100 0.67 9.14 3.49
N LEU A 101 1.61 8.37 2.91
CA LEU A 101 3.03 8.76 2.84
C LEU A 101 3.22 10.04 2.02
N PHE A 102 2.61 10.13 0.85
CA PHE A 102 2.69 11.31 -0.01
C PHE A 102 2.17 12.57 0.70
N LEU A 103 0.99 12.48 1.34
CA LEU A 103 0.43 13.56 2.15
C LEU A 103 1.37 13.96 3.29
N ALA A 104 1.94 12.99 4.01
CA ALA A 104 2.94 13.25 5.05
C ALA A 104 4.19 13.96 4.48
N SER A 105 4.69 13.56 3.32
CA SER A 105 5.83 14.18 2.65
C SER A 105 5.54 15.62 2.21
N THR A 106 4.34 15.89 1.67
CA THR A 106 3.98 17.26 1.24
C THR A 106 3.93 18.25 2.40
N ARG A 107 3.61 17.79 3.61
CA ARG A 107 3.59 18.61 4.82
C ARG A 107 4.99 19.04 5.28
N ILE A 108 6.02 18.24 4.99
CA ILE A 108 7.41 18.54 5.37
C ILE A 108 8.02 19.61 4.45
N LEU A 109 7.44 19.82 3.26
CA LEU A 109 7.93 20.80 2.29
C LEU A 109 7.61 22.24 2.72
N PRO A 110 8.51 23.20 2.45
CA PRO A 110 8.28 24.61 2.77
C PRO A 110 7.10 25.19 1.98
N VAL A 111 6.35 26.09 2.64
CA VAL A 111 5.23 26.85 2.06
C VAL A 111 5.76 27.78 0.96
N GLY A 112 5.51 27.44 -0.31
CA GLY A 112 5.86 28.34 -1.41
C GLY A 112 5.77 27.79 -2.83
N PHE A 113 5.95 26.48 -3.05
CA PHE A 113 6.04 25.97 -4.42
C PHE A 113 4.90 25.04 -4.86
N LEU A 114 4.28 24.31 -3.93
CA LEU A 114 3.46 23.13 -4.30
C LEU A 114 2.27 22.82 -3.36
N HIS A 115 2.06 23.65 -2.33
CA HIS A 115 1.33 23.28 -1.11
C HIS A 115 -0.19 23.08 -1.26
N ARG A 116 -0.85 23.56 -2.31
CA ARG A 116 -2.33 23.45 -2.44
C ARG A 116 -2.84 22.57 -3.57
N SER A 117 -2.11 22.42 -4.67
CA SER A 117 -2.60 21.68 -5.83
C SER A 117 -2.00 20.28 -5.99
N LEU A 118 -0.74 20.07 -5.56
CA LEU A 118 -0.12 18.75 -5.66
C LEU A 118 -0.80 17.63 -4.86
N PRO A 119 -1.26 17.83 -3.61
CA PRO A 119 -1.91 16.74 -2.89
C PRO A 119 -3.20 16.29 -3.60
N PHE A 120 -3.98 17.23 -4.13
CA PHE A 120 -5.23 16.94 -4.83
C PHE A 120 -5.01 16.38 -6.24
N SER A 121 -4.06 16.91 -7.01
CA SER A 121 -3.74 16.39 -8.35
C SER A 121 -3.03 15.04 -8.30
N GLY A 122 -2.14 14.83 -7.32
CA GLY A 122 -1.53 13.54 -7.02
C GLY A 122 -2.58 12.51 -6.61
N LEU A 123 -3.49 12.86 -5.70
CA LEU A 123 -4.59 11.98 -5.31
C LEU A 123 -5.50 11.63 -6.50
N LEU A 124 -5.85 12.59 -7.35
CA LEU A 124 -6.66 12.37 -8.56
C LEU A 124 -5.96 11.47 -9.58
N LEU A 125 -4.66 11.67 -9.82
CA LEU A 125 -3.87 10.81 -10.69
C LEU A 125 -3.81 9.38 -10.12
N PHE A 126 -3.61 9.23 -8.82
CA PHE A 126 -3.57 7.93 -8.15
C PHE A 126 -4.93 7.19 -8.26
N ILE A 127 -6.05 7.89 -8.08
CA ILE A 127 -7.40 7.31 -8.26
C ILE A 127 -7.69 6.97 -9.73
N ALA A 128 -7.23 7.80 -10.67
CA ALA A 128 -7.39 7.54 -12.10
C ALA A 128 -6.58 6.31 -12.56
N MET A 129 -5.41 6.07 -11.95
CA MET A 129 -4.61 4.87 -12.21
C MET A 129 -5.28 3.60 -11.70
N ASP A 130 -5.89 3.65 -10.51
CA ASP A 130 -6.61 2.54 -9.89
C ASP A 130 -7.85 2.13 -10.70
N THR A 131 -8.69 3.10 -11.06
CA THR A 131 -9.91 2.86 -11.87
C THR A 131 -9.63 2.32 -13.27
N SER A 132 -8.43 2.58 -13.82
CA SER A 132 -8.02 2.04 -15.12
C SER A 132 -7.61 0.56 -15.08
N SER A 133 -7.23 0.05 -13.90
CA SER A 133 -6.83 -1.36 -13.73
C SER A 133 -8.02 -2.30 -13.48
N GLU A 134 -9.17 -1.78 -13.05
CA GLU A 134 -10.38 -2.57 -12.71
C GLU A 134 -11.35 -2.85 -13.88
N ILE A 135 -10.95 -2.63 -15.14
CA ILE A 135 -11.82 -2.97 -16.28
C ILE A 135 -11.84 -4.49 -16.52
N GLY A 136 -12.57 -5.20 -15.67
CA GLY A 136 -13.31 -6.43 -16.00
C GLY A 136 -12.78 -7.75 -15.42
N PRO A 137 -13.58 -8.48 -14.61
CA PRO A 137 -13.30 -9.89 -14.24
C PRO A 137 -13.34 -10.87 -15.43
N SER A 138 -13.67 -10.39 -16.64
CA SER A 138 -13.76 -11.18 -17.87
C SER A 138 -12.45 -11.39 -18.61
N HIS A 139 -11.37 -10.64 -18.28
CA HIS A 139 -10.12 -10.73 -19.06
C HIS A 139 -9.14 -11.83 -18.62
N LYS A 140 -9.41 -12.55 -17.51
CA LYS A 140 -8.61 -13.73 -17.13
C LYS A 140 -8.84 -14.96 -18.00
N CYS A 141 -9.87 -14.97 -18.85
CA CYS A 141 -10.13 -16.06 -19.80
C CYS A 141 -9.50 -15.85 -21.18
N ASP A 142 -8.89 -14.69 -21.44
CA ASP A 142 -8.18 -14.44 -22.69
C ASP A 142 -6.67 -14.29 -22.46
N SER A 143 -5.90 -14.76 -23.44
CA SER A 143 -4.43 -14.70 -23.55
C SER A 143 -3.77 -13.31 -23.37
N THR A 144 -4.55 -12.28 -23.03
CA THR A 144 -4.20 -10.88 -22.78
C THR A 144 -3.86 -10.54 -21.33
N GLY A 145 -3.75 -11.50 -20.41
CA GLY A 145 -3.36 -11.26 -19.00
C GLY A 145 -2.04 -10.49 -18.82
N ARG A 146 -1.18 -10.46 -19.85
CA ARG A 146 0.05 -9.65 -19.86
C ARG A 146 -0.21 -8.15 -19.79
N ALA A 147 -1.29 -7.64 -20.39
CA ALA A 147 -1.58 -6.22 -20.39
C ALA A 147 -1.88 -5.72 -18.96
N SER A 148 -2.69 -6.47 -18.21
CA SER A 148 -3.02 -6.17 -16.81
C SER A 148 -1.79 -6.15 -15.90
N ILE A 149 -0.86 -7.10 -16.08
CA ILE A 149 0.38 -7.16 -15.31
C ILE A 149 1.27 -5.95 -15.64
N VAL A 150 1.40 -5.60 -16.92
CA VAL A 150 2.22 -4.46 -17.34
C VAL A 150 1.65 -3.14 -16.81
N THR A 151 0.33 -2.95 -16.84
CA THR A 151 -0.30 -1.74 -16.30
C THR A 151 -0.10 -1.64 -14.80
N GLU A 152 -0.31 -2.73 -14.05
CA GLU A 152 -0.11 -2.76 -12.59
C GLU A 152 1.33 -2.39 -12.22
N ILE A 153 2.32 -3.03 -12.86
CA ILE A 153 3.75 -2.75 -12.61
C ILE A 153 4.11 -1.31 -12.98
N THR A 154 3.60 -0.82 -14.11
CA THR A 154 3.87 0.55 -14.57
C THR A 154 3.32 1.57 -13.57
N PHE A 155 2.10 1.37 -13.06
CA PHE A 155 1.51 2.27 -12.07
C PHE A 155 2.22 2.20 -10.72
N LYS A 156 2.58 1.00 -10.25
CA LYS A 156 3.40 0.84 -9.03
C LYS A 156 4.73 1.58 -9.16
N PHE A 157 5.40 1.44 -10.29
CA PHE A 157 6.68 2.10 -10.57
C PHE A 157 6.55 3.64 -10.65
N LEU A 158 5.55 4.15 -11.37
CA LEU A 158 5.30 5.60 -11.46
C LEU A 158 4.98 6.20 -10.09
N SER A 159 4.14 5.51 -9.30
CA SER A 159 3.85 5.90 -7.92
C SER A 159 5.13 5.97 -7.07
N ASP A 160 6.00 4.97 -7.18
CA ASP A 160 7.24 4.92 -6.40
C ASP A 160 8.19 6.06 -6.77
N ILE A 161 8.30 6.39 -8.06
CA ILE A 161 9.07 7.56 -8.53
C ILE A 161 8.53 8.84 -7.89
N VAL A 162 7.20 9.03 -7.87
CA VAL A 162 6.60 10.25 -7.29
C VAL A 162 6.90 10.33 -5.80
N ILE A 163 6.69 9.24 -5.06
CA ILE A 163 6.92 9.19 -3.61
C ILE A 163 8.41 9.44 -3.29
N PHE A 164 9.33 8.95 -4.12
CA PHE A 164 10.76 9.13 -3.93
C PHE A 164 11.24 10.53 -4.34
N ALA A 165 10.65 11.11 -5.39
CA ALA A 165 11.02 12.44 -5.88
C ALA A 165 10.66 13.56 -4.90
N VAL A 166 9.52 13.46 -4.21
CA VAL A 166 9.03 14.49 -3.28
C VAL A 166 10.04 14.84 -2.17
N PRO A 167 10.55 13.89 -1.36
CA PRO A 167 11.51 14.21 -0.31
C PRO A 167 12.86 14.68 -0.87
N ILE A 168 13.29 14.20 -2.05
CA ILE A 168 14.52 14.65 -2.72
C ILE A 168 14.40 16.11 -3.15
N ILE A 169 13.29 16.47 -3.80
CA ILE A 169 13.01 17.85 -4.19
C ILE A 169 12.97 18.74 -2.94
N GLY A 170 12.39 18.24 -1.84
CA GLY A 170 12.43 18.91 -0.55
C GLY A 170 13.85 19.16 -0.06
N PHE A 171 14.71 18.14 -0.07
CA PHE A 171 16.10 18.25 0.34
C PHE A 171 16.88 19.28 -0.50
N LEU A 172 16.72 19.24 -1.82
CA LEU A 172 17.37 20.18 -2.76
C LEU A 172 16.86 21.62 -2.58
N SER A 173 15.56 21.79 -2.42
CA SER A 173 14.93 23.11 -2.23
C SER A 173 15.36 23.76 -0.92
N CYS A 174 15.51 22.96 0.14
CA CYS A 174 15.89 23.47 1.46
C CYS A 174 17.38 23.75 1.60
N SER A 175 18.24 23.09 0.81
CA SER A 175 19.66 23.46 0.72
C SER A 175 19.83 24.92 0.23
N ARG A 176 18.88 25.41 -0.58
CA ARG A 176 18.91 26.76 -1.17
C ARG A 176 18.44 27.86 -0.21
N ASN A 177 17.50 27.57 0.69
CA ASN A 177 16.95 28.53 1.66
C ASN A 177 17.30 28.15 3.11
N ARG A 178 18.48 28.58 3.57
CA ARG A 178 19.03 28.31 4.92
C ARG A 178 18.15 28.75 6.10
N HIS A 179 17.17 29.64 5.90
CA HIS A 179 16.32 30.18 6.97
C HIS A 179 15.07 29.35 7.26
N GLN A 180 14.77 28.33 6.44
CA GLN A 180 13.69 27.37 6.68
C GLN A 180 14.27 25.96 6.56
N ALA A 181 15.10 25.56 7.53
CA ALA A 181 15.59 24.19 7.57
C ALA A 181 14.41 23.27 7.91
N PRO A 182 13.92 22.44 6.96
CA PRO A 182 12.96 21.41 7.29
C PRO A 182 13.64 20.45 8.27
N ASP A 183 12.84 19.77 9.07
CA ASP A 183 13.36 18.72 9.93
C ASP A 183 13.99 17.62 9.07
N ARG A 184 15.33 17.63 8.99
CA ARG A 184 16.13 16.68 8.19
C ARG A 184 15.85 15.24 8.61
N VAL A 185 15.46 15.03 9.86
CA VAL A 185 15.09 13.70 10.37
C VAL A 185 13.80 13.24 9.72
N SER A 186 12.77 14.09 9.68
CA SER A 186 11.50 13.79 8.99
C SER A 186 11.68 13.50 7.49
N LEU A 187 12.51 14.26 6.78
CA LEU A 187 12.83 14.00 5.36
C LEU A 187 13.57 12.67 5.15
N THR A 188 14.50 12.34 6.04
CA THR A 188 15.27 11.09 5.97
C THR A 188 14.37 9.89 6.23
N LEU A 189 13.48 9.98 7.22
CA LEU A 189 12.55 8.90 7.55
C LEU A 189 11.46 8.69 6.50
N THR A 190 10.93 9.76 5.90
CA THR A 190 10.01 9.64 4.76
C THR A 190 10.72 9.02 3.55
N SER A 191 11.98 9.37 3.30
CA SER A 191 12.78 8.74 2.23
C SER A 191 13.05 7.26 2.53
N CYS A 192 13.32 6.90 3.78
CA CYS A 192 13.50 5.51 4.21
C CYS A 192 12.20 4.71 4.01
N ALA A 193 11.05 5.26 4.43
CA ALA A 193 9.74 4.65 4.24
C ALA A 193 9.39 4.49 2.74
N ALA A 194 9.75 5.46 1.90
CA ALA A 194 9.60 5.34 0.45
C ALA A 194 10.45 4.19 -0.10
N ALA A 195 11.73 4.13 0.29
CA ALA A 195 12.65 3.09 -0.17
C ALA A 195 12.20 1.67 0.25
N THR A 196 11.65 1.50 1.46
CA THR A 196 11.14 0.20 1.91
C THR A 196 9.93 -0.25 1.10
N ILE A 197 8.98 0.64 0.82
CA ILE A 197 7.81 0.35 -0.03
C ILE A 197 8.26 -0.06 -1.44
N THR A 198 9.16 0.71 -2.05
CA THR A 198 9.68 0.42 -3.39
C THR A 198 10.42 -0.92 -3.43
N ALA A 199 11.23 -1.22 -2.41
CA ALA A 199 11.94 -2.50 -2.33
C ALA A 199 10.97 -3.68 -2.31
N THR A 200 9.91 -3.62 -1.49
CA THR A 200 8.88 -4.66 -1.46
C THR A 200 8.09 -4.76 -2.76
N SER A 201 7.81 -3.63 -3.41
CA SER A 201 7.10 -3.59 -4.69
C SER A 201 7.91 -4.23 -5.82
N ILE A 202 9.23 -3.99 -5.86
CA ILE A 202 10.14 -4.65 -6.81
C ILE A 202 10.14 -6.16 -6.59
N VAL A 203 10.27 -6.62 -5.34
CA VAL A 203 10.26 -8.06 -5.03
C VAL A 203 8.96 -8.71 -5.49
N HIS A 204 7.83 -8.09 -5.18
CA HIS A 204 6.52 -8.56 -5.62
C HIS A 204 6.39 -8.58 -7.16
N ALA A 205 6.81 -7.51 -7.84
CA ALA A 205 6.79 -7.45 -9.30
C ALA A 205 7.65 -8.54 -9.96
N ILE A 206 8.80 -8.89 -9.38
CA ILE A 206 9.63 -10.01 -9.85
C ILE A 206 8.86 -11.33 -9.77
N PHE A 207 8.25 -11.64 -8.63
CA PHE A 207 7.49 -12.89 -8.45
C PHE A 207 6.24 -12.94 -9.34
N LEU A 208 5.60 -11.79 -9.57
CA LEU A 208 4.47 -11.64 -10.49
C LEU A 208 4.90 -11.93 -11.94
N ILE A 209 6.03 -11.38 -12.40
CA ILE A 209 6.57 -11.64 -13.75
C ILE A 209 6.96 -13.10 -13.95
N LEU A 210 7.51 -13.74 -12.91
CA LEU A 210 7.91 -15.15 -12.94
C LEU A 210 6.72 -16.13 -12.95
N GLY A 211 5.49 -15.64 -12.73
CA GLY A 211 4.29 -16.48 -12.71
C GLY A 211 4.21 -17.44 -11.52
N LEU A 212 4.89 -17.12 -10.42
CA LEU A 212 4.90 -17.94 -9.21
C LEU A 212 3.76 -17.53 -8.27
N GLU A 213 2.54 -17.99 -8.57
CA GLU A 213 1.29 -17.55 -7.91
C GLU A 213 1.38 -17.53 -6.37
N HIS A 214 1.77 -18.63 -5.73
CA HIS A 214 1.85 -18.70 -4.27
C HIS A 214 2.87 -17.74 -3.63
N LEU A 215 3.98 -17.47 -4.32
CA LEU A 215 4.98 -16.53 -3.85
C LEU A 215 4.56 -15.09 -4.14
N SER A 216 3.88 -14.87 -5.27
CA SER A 216 3.25 -13.59 -5.59
C SER A 216 2.30 -13.20 -4.47
N ASP A 217 1.34 -14.06 -4.09
CA ASP A 217 0.37 -13.77 -3.02
C ASP A 217 1.05 -13.46 -1.68
N LEU A 218 2.08 -14.24 -1.31
CA LEU A 218 2.87 -13.99 -0.11
C LEU A 218 3.57 -12.64 -0.16
N THR A 219 4.17 -12.31 -1.30
CA THR A 219 4.87 -11.03 -1.47
C THR A 219 3.91 -9.85 -1.53
N THR A 220 2.69 -10.01 -2.06
CA THR A 220 1.65 -8.98 -1.99
C THR A 220 1.24 -8.70 -0.56
N ALA A 221 1.03 -9.75 0.25
CA ALA A 221 0.72 -9.62 1.68
C ALA A 221 1.84 -8.92 2.46
N ILE A 222 3.10 -9.27 2.15
CA ILE A 222 4.27 -8.59 2.71
C ILE A 222 4.31 -7.12 2.27
N GLU A 223 4.13 -6.83 0.97
CA GLU A 223 4.11 -5.46 0.42
C GLU A 223 3.04 -4.61 1.10
N SER A 224 1.81 -5.10 1.24
CA SER A 224 0.71 -4.37 1.90
C SER A 224 0.99 -4.12 3.37
N GLY A 225 1.46 -5.14 4.10
CA GLY A 225 1.76 -5.01 5.53
C GLY A 225 2.94 -4.08 5.80
N VAL A 226 4.03 -4.22 5.05
CA VAL A 226 5.22 -3.35 5.15
C VAL A 226 4.88 -1.92 4.74
N SER A 227 4.05 -1.72 3.71
CA SER A 227 3.60 -0.38 3.31
C SER A 227 2.86 0.32 4.43
N LEU A 228 1.93 -0.38 5.09
CA LEU A 228 1.19 0.17 6.23
C LEU A 228 2.13 0.48 7.42
N MET A 229 3.13 -0.36 7.68
CA MET A 229 4.15 -0.11 8.71
C MET A 229 5.06 1.08 8.38
N ALA A 230 5.55 1.17 7.15
CA ALA A 230 6.51 2.20 6.72
C ALA A 230 5.91 3.61 6.85
N VAL A 231 4.62 3.74 6.54
CA VAL A 231 3.86 4.98 6.71
C VAL A 231 3.81 5.45 8.16
N ASN A 232 3.85 4.54 9.14
CA ASN A 232 3.88 4.90 10.56
C ASN A 232 5.22 5.50 11.00
N ILE A 233 6.32 5.07 10.40
CA ILE A 233 7.67 5.61 10.68
C ILE A 233 7.78 7.07 10.24
N ALA A 234 7.23 7.40 9.07
CA ALA A 234 7.20 8.76 8.55
C ALA A 234 6.40 9.72 9.45
N ALA A 235 5.35 9.22 10.10
CA ALA A 235 4.38 10.04 10.79
C ALA A 235 4.71 10.37 12.26
N THR A 236 5.54 9.57 12.93
CA THR A 236 5.91 9.81 14.32
C THR A 236 6.79 11.05 14.48
N VAL A 237 7.57 11.41 13.46
CA VAL A 237 8.57 12.50 13.57
C VAL A 237 8.02 13.88 13.22
N GLY A 238 6.97 13.95 12.41
CA GLY A 238 6.26 15.22 12.14
C GLY A 238 5.55 15.84 13.36
N VAL A 239 5.60 15.23 14.55
CA VAL A 239 4.95 15.71 15.78
C VAL A 239 5.95 16.34 16.76
N GLY A 240 7.25 16.30 16.45
CA GLY A 240 8.33 16.89 17.25
C GLY A 240 8.49 18.41 17.16
N LEU A 241 7.60 19.12 16.45
CA LEU A 241 7.54 20.58 16.32
C LEU A 241 6.14 21.09 16.71
#